data_AF-A0A8T5SXS0-F1
#
_entry.id   AF-A0A8T5SXS0-F1
#
_cell.length_a   1.000
_cell.length_b   1.000
_cell.length_c   1.000
_cell.angle_alpha   90.00
_cell.angle_beta   90.00
_cell.angle_gamma   90.00
#
_symmetry.space_group_name_H-M   'P 1'
#
loop_
_entity.id
_entity.type
_entity.pdbx_description
1 polymer ?
#
loop_
_entity_poly.entity_id
_entity_poly.type
_entity_poly.pdbx_seq_one_letter_code
_entity_poly.pdbx_strand_id
1 'polypeptide(L)' 'MSGYPDYMQESLELVKKSRPSRVGKALPEMTAEEKTKILRDWHPDFKMDQKRGLKVGPSKGALMPHEVAD' A
#
# COMPACT_ATOMS: atom_id res chain seq x y z
N MET A 1 32.26 0.56 -11.63
CA MET A 1 31.77 1.21 -10.39
C MET A 1 30.32 0.80 -10.22
N SER A 2 29.94 0.26 -9.06
CA SER A 2 28.54 -0.03 -8.76
C SER A 2 27.75 1.27 -8.87
N GLY A 3 26.66 1.31 -9.64
CA GLY A 3 25.86 2.53 -9.85
C GLY A 3 25.05 2.98 -8.63
N TYR A 4 25.30 2.38 -7.47
CA TYR A 4 24.59 2.62 -6.21
C TYR A 4 25.55 3.09 -5.12
N PRO A 5 25.07 3.91 -4.17
CA PRO A 5 25.87 4.33 -3.01
C PRO A 5 26.43 3.15 -2.19
N ASP A 6 27.49 3.39 -1.44
CA ASP A 6 28.19 2.35 -0.66
C ASP A 6 27.28 1.66 0.37
N TYR A 7 26.38 2.41 1.01
CA TYR A 7 25.44 1.85 1.99
C TYR A 7 24.45 0.85 1.37
N MET A 8 24.25 0.87 0.04
CA MET A 8 23.35 -0.06 -0.64
C MET A 8 24.04 -1.37 -1.03
N GLN A 9 25.37 -1.47 -0.96
CA GLN A 9 26.08 -2.66 -1.44
C GLN A 9 25.71 -3.90 -0.62
N GLU A 10 25.53 -3.78 0.69
CA GLU A 10 25.08 -4.88 1.55
C GLU A 10 23.70 -5.42 1.14
N SER A 11 22.77 -4.51 0.83
CA SER A 11 21.43 -4.88 0.36
C SER A 11 21.49 -5.59 -0.99
N LEU A 12 22.40 -5.17 -1.89
CA LEU A 12 22.60 -5.82 -3.18
C LEU A 12 23.13 -7.26 -3.01
N GLU A 13 24.05 -7.50 -2.07
CA GLU A 13 24.55 -8.85 -1.80
C GLU A 13 23.47 -9.78 -1.25
N LEU A 14 22.59 -9.30 -0.36
CA LEU A 14 21.44 -10.06 0.12
C LEU A 14 20.47 -10.44 -1.01
N VAL A 15 20.22 -9.50 -1.93
CA VAL A 15 19.38 -9.74 -3.11
C VAL A 15 20.02 -10.76 -4.04
N LYS A 16 21.33 -10.67 -4.29
CA LYS A 16 22.07 -11.65 -5.11
C LYS A 16 22.00 -13.04 -4.50
N LYS A 17 22.27 -13.16 -3.20
CA LYS A 17 22.23 -14.43 -2.46
C LYS A 17 20.87 -15.14 -2.55
N SER A 18 19.79 -14.38 -2.49
CA SER A 18 18.41 -14.93 -2.51
C SER A 18 17.79 -15.01 -3.90
N ARG A 19 18.49 -14.58 -4.97
CA ARG A 19 17.95 -14.58 -6.34
C ARG A 19 17.77 -15.99 -6.92
N PRO A 20 18.74 -16.93 -6.81
CA PRO A 20 18.59 -18.27 -7.36
C PRO A 20 17.39 -19.04 -6.80
N SER A 21 17.05 -18.81 -5.52
CA SER A 21 15.95 -19.50 -4.85
C SER A 21 14.57 -18.93 -5.16
N ARG A 22 14.48 -17.76 -5.82
CA ARG A 22 13.23 -17.09 -6.21
C ARG A 22 12.88 -17.29 -7.68
N VAL A 23 13.86 -17.53 -8.54
CA VAL A 23 13.64 -17.81 -9.96
C VAL A 23 12.79 -19.08 -10.10
N GLY A 24 11.69 -18.98 -10.85
CA GLY A 24 10.76 -20.10 -11.08
C GLY A 24 9.75 -20.36 -9.96
N LYS A 25 9.78 -19.61 -8.84
CA LYS A 25 8.75 -19.69 -7.80
C LYS A 25 7.70 -18.63 -8.04
N ALA A 26 6.47 -19.06 -8.33
CA ALA A 26 5.30 -18.20 -8.26
C ALA A 26 4.81 -18.13 -6.80
N LEU A 27 4.50 -16.93 -6.33
CA LEU A 27 3.72 -16.77 -5.10
C LEU A 27 2.25 -17.05 -5.43
N PRO A 28 1.48 -17.65 -4.51
CA PRO A 28 0.06 -17.83 -4.72
C PRO A 28 -0.61 -16.47 -4.90
N GLU A 29 -1.51 -16.38 -5.87
CA GLU A 29 -2.33 -15.19 -6.03
C GLU A 29 -3.27 -15.05 -4.85
N MET A 30 -3.44 -13.82 -4.38
CA MET A 30 -4.44 -13.52 -3.36
C MET A 30 -5.84 -13.69 -3.92
N THR A 31 -6.72 -14.27 -3.10
CA THR A 31 -8.17 -14.31 -3.34
C THR A 31 -8.78 -12.91 -3.33
N ALA A 32 -9.99 -12.78 -3.86
CA ALA A 32 -10.70 -11.49 -3.86
C ALA A 32 -10.98 -10.99 -2.43
N GLU A 33 -11.24 -11.92 -1.51
CA GLU A 33 -11.51 -11.66 -0.10
C GLU A 33 -10.27 -11.13 0.62
N GLU A 34 -9.11 -11.75 0.41
CA GLU A 34 -7.84 -11.31 0.99
C GLU A 34 -7.44 -9.92 0.50
N LYS A 35 -7.59 -9.65 -0.81
CA LYS A 35 -7.37 -8.32 -1.39
C LYS A 35 -8.29 -7.29 -0.73
N THR A 36 -9.57 -7.61 -0.56
CA THR A 36 -10.56 -6.71 0.05
C THR A 36 -10.22 -6.43 1.51
N LYS A 37 -9.78 -7.44 2.27
CA LYS A 37 -9.36 -7.27 3.66
C LYS A 37 -8.15 -6.33 3.76
N ILE A 38 -7.13 -6.54 2.93
CA ILE A 38 -5.94 -5.67 2.91
C ILE A 38 -6.31 -4.23 2.58
N LEU A 39 -7.21 -4.03 1.61
CA LEU A 39 -7.69 -2.69 1.27
C LEU A 39 -8.37 -2.03 2.48
N ARG A 40 -9.29 -2.72 3.16
CA ARG A 40 -9.95 -2.18 4.35
C ARG A 40 -8.99 -1.84 5.49
N ASP A 41 -8.01 -2.71 5.73
CA ASP A 41 -7.09 -2.57 6.86
C ASP A 41 -6.02 -1.48 6.62
N TRP A 42 -5.54 -1.36 5.38
CA TRP A 42 -4.32 -0.59 5.07
C TRP A 42 -4.52 0.53 4.04
N HIS A 43 -5.55 0.48 3.20
CA HIS A 43 -5.78 1.51 2.20
C HIS A 43 -6.58 2.68 2.80
N PRO A 44 -6.06 3.92 2.79
CA PRO A 44 -6.73 5.07 3.40
C PRO A 44 -8.12 5.32 2.81
N ASP A 45 -8.33 5.04 1.51
CA ASP A 45 -9.65 5.22 0.91
C ASP A 45 -10.72 4.22 1.36
N PHE A 46 -10.33 3.05 1.88
CA PHE A 46 -11.26 2.04 2.36
C PHE A 46 -11.50 2.12 3.87
N LYS A 47 -10.79 3.03 4.56
CA LYS A 47 -10.99 3.38 5.97
C LYS A 47 -12.18 4.31 6.13
N MET A 48 -13.37 3.73 6.20
CA MET A 48 -14.63 4.48 6.35
C MET A 48 -14.73 5.20 7.70
N ASP A 49 -13.93 4.79 8.69
CA ASP A 49 -13.77 5.45 9.99
C ASP A 49 -13.06 6.81 9.88
N GLN A 50 -12.23 7.01 8.85
CA GLN A 50 -11.47 8.25 8.62
C GLN A 50 -12.19 9.24 7.70
N LYS A 51 -13.43 8.94 7.29
CA LYS A 51 -14.24 9.79 6.42
C LYS A 51 -15.51 10.23 7.15
N ARG A 52 -15.90 11.50 6.96
CA ARG A 52 -17.20 12.03 7.39
C ARG A 52 -17.93 12.70 6.24
N GLY A 53 -19.25 12.75 6.34
CA GLY A 53 -20.08 13.53 5.42
C GLY A 53 -19.91 15.03 5.66
N LEU A 54 -19.73 15.79 4.59
CA LEU A 54 -19.73 17.26 4.64
C LEU A 54 -21.08 17.78 5.19
N LYS A 55 -21.02 18.71 6.15
CA LYS A 55 -22.21 19.29 6.79
C LYS A 55 -22.83 20.45 6.00
N VAL A 56 -22.02 21.17 5.21
CA VAL A 56 -22.39 22.44 4.57
C VAL A 56 -21.88 22.47 3.12
N GLY A 57 -22.55 23.23 2.26
CA GLY A 57 -22.15 23.48 0.86
C GLY A 57 -22.84 22.60 -0.18
N PRO A 58 -22.57 22.82 -1.48
CA PRO A 58 -23.19 22.06 -2.58
C PRO A 58 -22.91 20.55 -2.53
N SER A 59 -21.77 20.16 -1.93
CA SER A 59 -21.35 18.77 -1.76
C SER A 59 -21.79 18.16 -0.42
N LYS A 60 -22.80 18.74 0.25
CA LYS A 60 -23.32 18.24 1.53
C LYS A 60 -23.68 16.75 1.42
N GLY A 61 -23.18 15.96 2.36
CA GLY A 61 -23.36 14.50 2.38
C GLY A 61 -22.29 13.69 1.63
N ALA A 62 -21.40 14.33 0.86
CA ALA A 62 -20.26 13.64 0.28
C ALA A 62 -19.27 13.19 1.36
N LEU A 63 -18.77 11.95 1.26
CA LEU A 63 -17.77 11.39 2.17
C LEU A 63 -16.39 11.96 1.83
N MET A 64 -15.81 12.71 2.77
CA MET A 64 -14.47 13.26 2.66
C MET A 64 -13.63 12.90 3.89
N PRO A 65 -12.29 12.82 3.75
CA PRO A 65 -11.40 12.64 4.89
C PRO A 65 -11.66 13.72 5.95
N HIS A 66 -11.56 13.36 7.22
CA HIS A 66 -11.84 14.30 8.33
C HIS A 66 -11.04 15.60 8.20
N GLU A 67 -9.80 15.53 7.75
CA GLU A 67 -8.85 16.64 7.58
C GLU A 67 -9.34 17.76 6.64
N VAL A 68 -10.19 17.43 5.66
CA VAL A 68 -10.64 18.36 4.62
C VAL A 68 -12.15 18.59 4.64
N ALA A 69 -12.83 18.13 5.69
CA ALA A 69 -14.28 18.10 5.79
C ALA A 69 -14.89 19.17 6.73
N ASP A 70 -14.10 20.11 7.23
CA ASP A 70 -14.54 21.34 7.93
C ASP A 70 -14.47 22.57 7.03
#